data_AF-L0AWG8-F1
#
_entry.id   AF-L0AWG8-F1
#
_cell.length_a   1.000
_cell.length_b   1.000
_cell.length_c   1.000
_cell.angle_alpha   90.00
_cell.angle_beta   90.00
_cell.angle_gamma   90.00
#
_symmetry.space_group_name_H-M   'P 1'
#
loop_
_entity.id
_entity.type
_entity.pdbx_description
1 polymer ?
#
loop_
_entity_poly.entity_id
_entity_poly.type
_entity_poly.pdbx_seq_one_letter_code
_entity_poly.pdbx_strand_id
1 'polypeptide(L)'
;MTALYTFVFACLLGFSACHEAGDVSCSPVTFDFAHVDTSKLFSTYNSYYGVHEKSFFTKERGFIGKVVDGEEGIWEAALDEASPLVSVFYKHGFSVLLVVYVKSEGEVYVIYYKKKANGWILICKEAFEAALDAMKHDDASFEDEVPVQVAGKYIINIMTNLSDSRVNVTRPTEDNPFMVVRPASGFLAPKVMEGTSTIWESKDGEGCEAVYFLTKDKKVVLAQLSIKAEDGSSTLCFEKTDDWAEISHEEYEAKVDEIVEVMKVPSDEDSFLTNSFSLLLAAIFTVALF
;
A
#
# COMPACT_ATOMS: atom_id res chain seq x y z
N MET A 1 -12.43 -24.74 -7.23
CA MET A 1 -12.46 -24.39 -5.79
C MET A 1 -12.03 -25.53 -4.87
N THR A 2 -12.40 -26.80 -5.09
CA THR A 2 -12.15 -27.92 -4.14
C THR A 2 -10.68 -28.38 -4.01
N ALA A 3 -9.87 -28.32 -5.07
CA ALA A 3 -8.49 -28.82 -5.06
C ALA A 3 -7.49 -27.95 -4.28
N LEU A 4 -7.74 -26.64 -4.19
CA LEU A 4 -6.86 -25.70 -3.50
C LEU A 4 -7.01 -25.79 -1.98
N TYR A 5 -8.26 -25.90 -1.50
CA TYR A 5 -8.55 -26.12 -0.08
C TYR A 5 -7.94 -27.43 0.44
N THR A 6 -7.89 -28.50 -0.38
CA THR A 6 -7.28 -29.78 0.02
C THR A 6 -5.75 -29.69 0.13
N PHE A 7 -5.11 -28.88 -0.73
CA PHE A 7 -3.65 -28.70 -0.72
C PHE A 7 -3.19 -27.78 0.43
N VAL A 8 -3.93 -26.71 0.71
CA VAL A 8 -3.70 -25.84 1.88
C VAL A 8 -3.89 -26.63 3.18
N PHE A 9 -4.95 -27.44 3.29
CA PHE A 9 -5.13 -28.33 4.45
C PHE A 9 -3.99 -29.36 4.59
N ALA A 10 -3.52 -29.95 3.48
CA ALA A 10 -2.42 -30.92 3.51
C ALA A 10 -1.08 -30.28 3.93
N CYS A 11 -0.80 -29.04 3.53
CA CYS A 11 0.39 -28.29 3.97
C CYS A 11 0.31 -27.92 5.46
N LEU A 12 -0.86 -27.51 5.95
CA LEU A 12 -1.09 -27.26 7.38
C LEU A 12 -0.92 -28.53 8.23
N LEU A 13 -1.37 -29.69 7.71
CA LEU A 13 -1.18 -31.00 8.35
C LEU A 13 0.28 -31.48 8.27
N GLY A 14 0.96 -31.30 7.14
CA GLY A 14 2.36 -31.69 6.94
C GLY A 14 3.34 -30.92 7.81
N PHE A 15 3.02 -29.66 8.13
CA PHE A 15 3.78 -28.85 9.08
C PHE A 15 3.57 -29.30 10.53
N SER A 16 2.39 -29.85 10.88
CA SER A 16 2.14 -30.43 12.22
C SER A 16 3.05 -31.60 12.55
N ALA A 17 3.37 -32.43 11.56
CA ALA A 17 4.30 -33.55 11.76
C ALA A 17 5.75 -33.12 12.02
N CYS A 18 6.16 -31.91 11.62
CA CYS A 18 7.54 -31.43 11.84
C CYS A 18 7.71 -30.74 13.21
N HIS A 19 6.70 -30.02 13.69
CA HIS A 19 6.76 -29.33 14.99
C HIS A 19 6.59 -30.29 16.19
N GLU A 20 5.77 -31.35 16.05
CA GLU A 20 5.60 -32.37 17.10
C GLU A 20 6.85 -33.24 17.34
N ALA A 21 7.78 -33.29 16.38
CA ALA A 21 8.91 -34.21 16.43
C ALA A 21 10.17 -33.66 17.13
N GLY A 22 10.17 -32.40 17.60
CA GLY A 22 11.37 -31.79 18.22
C GLY A 22 12.60 -31.77 17.30
N ASP A 23 12.37 -31.72 15.98
CA ASP A 23 13.41 -31.92 14.97
C ASP A 23 14.16 -30.59 14.73
N VAL A 24 15.46 -30.57 15.08
CA VAL A 24 16.35 -29.39 15.09
C VAL A 24 16.76 -28.96 13.66
N SER A 25 16.04 -29.38 12.62
CA SER A 25 16.43 -29.19 11.21
C SER A 25 15.58 -28.20 10.43
N CYS A 26 14.62 -27.52 11.05
CA CYS A 26 13.74 -26.57 10.36
C CYS A 26 14.42 -25.18 10.30
N SER A 27 14.88 -24.75 9.11
CA SER A 27 15.54 -23.45 8.94
C SER A 27 14.55 -22.38 8.46
N PRO A 28 14.61 -21.14 9.01
CA PRO A 28 13.76 -20.06 8.56
C PRO A 28 14.19 -19.56 7.18
N VAL A 29 13.21 -19.38 6.30
CA VAL A 29 13.37 -18.81 4.97
C VAL A 29 12.79 -17.40 4.95
N THR A 30 13.44 -16.48 4.24
CA THR A 30 12.88 -15.16 3.95
C THR A 30 12.15 -15.20 2.63
N PHE A 31 10.88 -14.80 2.63
CA PHE A 31 10.13 -14.49 1.42
C PHE A 31 10.35 -13.00 1.09
N ASP A 32 11.01 -12.73 -0.03
CA ASP A 32 11.22 -11.38 -0.55
C ASP A 32 10.40 -11.19 -1.84
N PHE A 33 9.51 -10.20 -1.84
CA PHE A 33 8.73 -9.83 -3.03
C PHE A 33 9.60 -9.39 -4.20
N ALA A 34 10.71 -8.69 -3.93
CA ALA A 34 11.62 -8.19 -4.95
C ALA A 34 12.48 -9.31 -5.52
N HIS A 35 12.90 -10.26 -4.68
CA HIS A 35 13.77 -11.36 -5.07
C HIS A 35 13.34 -12.69 -4.45
N VAL A 36 12.32 -13.32 -5.06
CA VAL A 36 11.86 -14.63 -4.60
C VAL A 36 12.95 -15.68 -4.82
N ASP A 37 13.48 -16.23 -3.72
CA ASP A 37 14.43 -17.36 -3.75
C ASP A 37 13.72 -18.66 -4.17
N THR A 38 13.61 -18.85 -5.49
CA THR A 38 12.98 -20.04 -6.08
C THR A 38 13.75 -21.33 -5.82
N SER A 39 14.96 -21.29 -5.24
CA SER A 39 15.67 -22.51 -4.82
C SER A 39 15.07 -23.08 -3.54
N LYS A 40 14.60 -22.21 -2.63
CA LYS A 40 14.02 -22.59 -1.32
C LYS A 40 12.50 -22.62 -1.33
N LEU A 41 11.88 -21.80 -2.18
CA LEU A 41 10.43 -21.68 -2.26
C LEU A 41 9.89 -22.32 -3.54
N PHE A 42 8.75 -22.99 -3.43
CA PHE A 42 7.89 -23.31 -4.57
C PHE A 42 6.62 -22.48 -4.49
N SER A 43 6.02 -22.22 -5.65
CA SER A 43 4.77 -21.47 -5.71
C SER A 43 3.70 -22.25 -6.45
N THR A 44 2.48 -22.16 -5.96
CA THR A 44 1.28 -22.48 -6.73
C THR A 44 0.65 -21.20 -7.23
N TYR A 45 -0.11 -21.32 -8.31
CA TYR A 45 -0.78 -20.19 -8.93
C TYR A 45 -2.23 -20.53 -9.23
N ASN A 46 -3.12 -19.62 -8.87
CA ASN A 46 -4.53 -19.67 -9.23
C ASN A 46 -4.96 -18.35 -9.84
N SER A 47 -6.02 -18.41 -10.64
CA SER A 47 -6.71 -17.22 -11.11
C SER A 47 -8.21 -17.45 -11.10
N TYR A 48 -8.95 -16.50 -10.55
CA TYR A 48 -10.41 -16.53 -10.52
C TYR A 48 -10.96 -15.11 -10.59
N TYR A 49 -12.01 -14.89 -11.39
CA TYR A 49 -12.60 -13.55 -11.57
C TYR A 49 -11.56 -12.45 -11.92
N GLY A 50 -10.50 -12.82 -12.66
CA GLY A 50 -9.38 -11.94 -12.99
C GLY A 50 -8.39 -11.67 -11.85
N VAL A 51 -8.69 -12.09 -10.62
CA VAL A 51 -7.75 -12.05 -9.49
C VAL A 51 -6.73 -13.17 -9.64
N HIS A 52 -5.46 -12.83 -9.51
CA HIS A 52 -4.35 -13.76 -9.48
C HIS A 52 -3.93 -13.99 -8.03
N GLU A 53 -3.90 -15.25 -7.63
CA GLU A 53 -3.37 -15.67 -6.34
C GLU A 53 -2.10 -16.48 -6.59
N LYS A 54 -1.01 -16.08 -5.94
CA LYS A 54 0.24 -16.84 -5.92
C LYS A 54 0.59 -17.18 -4.48
N SER A 55 0.59 -18.47 -4.17
CA SER A 55 0.91 -18.98 -2.85
C SER A 55 2.31 -19.56 -2.85
N PHE A 56 3.13 -19.18 -1.88
CA PHE A 56 4.51 -19.61 -1.73
C PHE A 56 4.66 -20.50 -0.51
N PHE A 57 5.40 -21.58 -0.68
CA PHE A 57 5.64 -22.63 0.29
C PHE A 57 7.12 -22.97 0.30
N THR A 58 7.64 -23.43 1.43
CA THR A 58 9.01 -23.96 1.48
C THR A 58 9.09 -25.33 0.80
N LYS A 59 10.13 -25.56 -0.02
CA LYS A 59 10.36 -26.84 -0.72
C LYS A 59 10.83 -27.97 0.20
N GLU A 60 11.45 -27.61 1.32
CA GLU A 60 11.99 -28.54 2.31
C GLU A 60 11.18 -28.46 3.62
N ARG A 61 11.58 -29.24 4.64
CA ARG A 61 11.12 -29.06 6.03
C ARG A 61 11.62 -27.71 6.56
N GLY A 62 10.96 -26.64 6.16
CA GLY A 62 11.28 -25.26 6.48
C GLY A 62 10.01 -24.47 6.76
N PHE A 63 10.18 -23.22 7.16
CA PHE A 63 9.09 -22.26 7.28
C PHE A 63 9.55 -20.90 6.80
N ILE A 64 8.60 -20.04 6.45
CA ILE A 64 8.84 -18.64 6.19
C ILE A 64 8.92 -17.95 7.56
N GLY A 65 10.12 -17.49 7.91
CA GLY A 65 10.39 -16.78 9.17
C GLY A 65 10.40 -15.26 9.03
N LYS A 66 10.43 -14.76 7.79
CA LYS A 66 10.42 -13.33 7.49
C LYS A 66 9.80 -13.07 6.12
N VAL A 67 9.02 -12.01 6.02
CA VAL A 67 8.48 -11.47 4.77
C VAL A 67 8.99 -10.04 4.59
N VAL A 68 9.59 -9.77 3.45
CA VAL A 68 10.12 -8.46 3.09
C VAL A 68 9.73 -8.10 1.66
N ASP A 69 9.75 -6.82 1.35
CA ASP A 69 9.67 -6.31 -0.02
C ASP A 69 10.93 -5.49 -0.29
N GLY A 70 11.96 -6.17 -0.78
CA GLY A 70 13.32 -5.66 -0.81
C GLY A 70 13.85 -5.38 0.59
N GLU A 71 14.09 -4.11 0.89
CA GLU A 71 14.58 -3.65 2.19
C GLU A 71 13.47 -3.40 3.22
N GLU A 72 12.20 -3.32 2.78
CA GLU A 72 11.06 -3.09 3.65
C GLU A 72 10.68 -4.39 4.39
N GLY A 73 10.83 -4.40 5.72
CA GLY A 73 10.35 -5.50 6.55
C GLY A 73 8.83 -5.45 6.72
N ILE A 74 8.12 -6.48 6.29
CA ILE A 74 6.65 -6.56 6.37
C ILE A 74 6.22 -7.38 7.58
N TRP A 75 6.83 -8.55 7.76
CA TRP A 75 6.54 -9.45 8.88
C TRP A 75 7.78 -10.26 9.24
N GLU A 76 7.95 -10.56 10.52
CA GLU A 76 9.03 -11.38 11.04
C GLU A 76 8.49 -12.24 12.18
N ALA A 77 8.81 -13.53 12.15
CA ALA A 77 8.31 -14.51 13.09
C ALA A 77 8.88 -14.27 14.50
N ALA A 78 8.02 -14.36 15.51
CA ALA A 78 8.47 -14.51 16.89
C ALA A 78 9.11 -15.89 17.14
N LEU A 79 9.68 -16.09 18.33
CA LEU A 79 10.50 -17.27 18.67
C LEU A 79 9.76 -18.62 18.47
N ASP A 80 8.45 -18.64 18.69
CA ASP A 80 7.54 -19.79 18.60
C ASP A 80 6.64 -19.77 17.36
N GLU A 81 6.71 -18.70 16.56
CA GLU A 81 5.92 -18.53 15.35
C GLU A 81 6.64 -19.07 14.12
N ALA A 82 5.87 -19.57 13.16
CA ALA A 82 6.38 -19.96 11.86
C ALA A 82 5.28 -19.84 10.80
N SER A 83 5.62 -19.35 9.62
CA SER A 83 4.66 -19.33 8.51
C SER A 83 4.88 -20.52 7.57
N PRO A 84 3.94 -21.48 7.48
CA PRO A 84 4.05 -22.58 6.52
C PRO A 84 3.83 -22.13 5.08
N LEU A 85 3.09 -21.02 4.87
CA LEU A 85 2.82 -20.46 3.55
C LEU A 85 2.42 -18.99 3.62
N VAL A 86 2.70 -18.28 2.54
CA VAL A 86 2.19 -16.91 2.29
C VAL A 86 1.46 -16.87 0.96
N SER A 87 0.34 -16.15 0.89
CA SER A 87 -0.41 -15.94 -0.35
C SER A 87 -0.41 -14.47 -0.73
N VAL A 88 -0.13 -14.21 -2.00
CA VAL A 88 -0.20 -12.88 -2.60
C VAL A 88 -1.35 -12.84 -3.58
N PHE A 89 -2.23 -11.86 -3.42
CA PHE A 89 -3.35 -11.61 -4.31
C PHE A 89 -3.12 -10.31 -5.05
N TYR A 90 -3.22 -10.37 -6.37
CA TYR A 90 -3.07 -9.21 -7.20
C TYR A 90 -4.04 -9.32 -8.38
N LYS A 91 -4.62 -8.19 -8.73
CA LYS A 91 -5.36 -8.02 -9.96
C LYS A 91 -4.93 -6.68 -10.54
N HIS A 92 -4.81 -6.62 -11.85
CA HIS A 92 -4.45 -5.36 -12.49
C HIS A 92 -5.45 -4.27 -12.07
N GLY A 93 -4.93 -3.10 -11.67
CA GLY A 93 -5.75 -2.00 -11.17
C GLY A 93 -6.12 -2.06 -9.68
N PHE A 94 -5.68 -3.07 -8.92
CA PHE A 94 -5.96 -3.19 -7.48
C PHE A 94 -4.70 -3.26 -6.62
N SER A 95 -4.81 -2.75 -5.38
CA SER A 95 -3.78 -2.87 -4.34
C SER A 95 -3.43 -4.34 -4.07
N VAL A 96 -2.15 -4.69 -4.00
CA VAL A 96 -1.76 -6.09 -3.71
C VAL A 96 -2.15 -6.45 -2.29
N LEU A 97 -2.75 -7.62 -2.08
CA LEU A 97 -3.02 -8.14 -0.74
C LEU A 97 -2.05 -9.28 -0.43
N LEU A 98 -1.58 -9.31 0.81
CA LEU A 98 -0.72 -10.36 1.34
C LEU A 98 -1.43 -11.03 2.51
N VAL A 99 -1.37 -12.35 2.52
CA VAL A 99 -1.86 -13.19 3.61
C VAL A 99 -0.68 -14.01 4.12
N VAL A 100 -0.36 -13.84 5.39
CA VAL A 100 0.64 -14.65 6.09
C VAL A 100 -0.13 -15.60 7.00
N TYR A 101 -0.06 -16.90 6.73
CA TYR A 101 -0.60 -17.92 7.62
C TYR A 101 0.47 -18.19 8.66
N VAL A 102 0.17 -17.98 9.93
CA VAL A 102 1.12 -18.16 11.03
C VAL A 102 0.67 -19.32 11.88
N LYS A 103 1.58 -20.25 12.14
CA LYS A 103 1.41 -21.31 13.13
C LYS A 103 2.20 -20.93 14.37
N SER A 104 1.55 -20.97 15.52
CA SER A 104 2.17 -20.83 16.84
C SER A 104 1.54 -21.83 17.79
N GLU A 105 2.36 -22.56 18.56
CA GLU A 105 1.91 -23.50 19.60
C GLU A 105 0.82 -24.51 19.20
N GLY A 106 0.79 -24.92 17.92
CA GLY A 106 -0.21 -25.87 17.39
C GLY A 106 -1.48 -25.22 16.83
N GLU A 107 -1.70 -23.94 17.09
CA GLU A 107 -2.78 -23.13 16.54
C GLU A 107 -2.35 -22.42 15.25
N VAL A 108 -3.33 -22.06 14.41
CA VAL A 108 -3.11 -21.35 13.16
C VAL A 108 -3.95 -20.08 13.15
N TYR A 109 -3.30 -18.93 12.98
CA TYR A 109 -3.97 -17.64 12.73
C TYR A 109 -3.41 -17.00 11.46
N VAL A 110 -4.06 -15.93 11.01
CA VAL A 110 -3.80 -15.33 9.70
C VAL A 110 -3.62 -13.83 9.87
N ILE A 111 -2.57 -13.30 9.26
CA ILE A 111 -2.26 -11.87 9.23
C ILE A 111 -2.48 -11.36 7.81
N TYR A 112 -3.14 -10.21 7.68
CA TYR A 112 -3.50 -9.62 6.41
C TYR A 112 -2.78 -8.28 6.23
N TYR A 113 -2.13 -8.11 5.09
CA TYR A 113 -1.56 -6.84 4.69
C TYR A 113 -2.15 -6.39 3.36
N LYS A 114 -2.21 -5.07 3.18
CA LYS A 114 -2.52 -4.43 1.91
C LYS A 114 -1.34 -3.58 1.52
N LYS A 115 -0.77 -3.86 0.35
CA LYS A 115 0.22 -2.99 -0.27
C LYS A 115 -0.50 -1.74 -0.72
N LYS A 116 -0.16 -0.62 -0.11
CA LYS A 116 -0.53 0.70 -0.58
C LYS A 116 0.65 1.29 -1.34
N ALA A 117 0.45 2.45 -1.94
CA ALA A 117 1.53 3.17 -2.61
C ALA A 117 2.73 3.45 -1.68
N ASN A 118 2.50 3.45 -0.35
CA ASN A 118 3.44 3.96 0.64
C ASN A 118 4.08 2.83 1.48
N GLY A 119 4.00 1.60 0.98
CA GLY A 119 4.43 0.40 1.69
C GLY A 119 3.26 -0.47 2.13
N TRP A 120 3.55 -1.41 3.00
CA TRP A 120 2.59 -2.40 3.46
C TRP A 120 1.88 -1.94 4.74
N ILE A 121 0.55 -1.94 4.72
CA ILE A 121 -0.26 -1.70 5.92
C ILE A 121 -0.88 -3.00 6.39
N LEU A 122 -0.87 -3.21 7.71
CA LEU A 122 -1.63 -4.28 8.35
C LEU A 122 -3.12 -3.93 8.31
N ILE A 123 -3.96 -4.86 7.87
CA ILE A 123 -5.42 -4.70 7.79
C ILE A 123 -6.13 -5.85 8.51
N CYS A 124 -7.40 -5.67 8.88
CA CYS A 124 -8.18 -6.74 9.47
C CYS A 124 -8.70 -7.74 8.42
N LYS A 125 -9.30 -8.82 8.89
CA LYS A 125 -9.90 -9.85 8.03
C LYS A 125 -11.05 -9.29 7.18
N GLU A 126 -11.91 -8.46 7.75
CA GLU A 126 -13.08 -7.89 7.07
C GLU A 126 -12.64 -6.96 5.92
N ALA A 127 -11.65 -6.09 6.17
CA ALA A 127 -11.05 -5.23 5.17
C ALA A 127 -10.31 -6.02 4.08
N PHE A 128 -9.70 -7.15 4.43
CA PHE A 128 -9.11 -8.06 3.45
C PHE A 128 -10.17 -8.72 2.58
N GLU A 129 -11.20 -9.31 3.19
CA GLU A 129 -12.26 -10.03 2.47
C GLU A 129 -12.97 -9.11 1.49
N ALA A 130 -13.25 -7.89 1.91
CA ALA A 130 -13.93 -6.94 1.07
C ALA A 130 -13.01 -6.26 0.05
N ALA A 131 -11.71 -6.05 0.34
CA ALA A 131 -10.74 -5.68 -0.70
C ALA A 131 -10.56 -6.80 -1.75
N LEU A 132 -10.64 -8.08 -1.33
CA LEU A 132 -10.58 -9.22 -2.25
C LEU A 132 -11.90 -9.37 -3.04
N ASP A 133 -13.04 -9.05 -2.44
CA ASP A 133 -14.34 -9.04 -3.11
C ASP A 133 -14.42 -7.92 -4.16
N ALA A 134 -13.97 -6.72 -3.79
CA ALA A 134 -13.70 -5.58 -4.66
C ALA A 134 -12.87 -5.98 -5.88
N MET A 135 -11.75 -6.70 -5.67
CA MET A 135 -10.96 -7.23 -6.79
C MET A 135 -11.75 -8.18 -7.69
N LYS A 136 -12.57 -9.09 -7.14
CA LYS A 136 -13.32 -10.07 -7.95
C LYS A 136 -14.40 -9.41 -8.80
N HIS A 137 -15.04 -8.37 -8.26
CA HIS A 137 -16.18 -7.70 -8.88
C HIS A 137 -15.81 -6.41 -9.61
N ASP A 138 -14.52 -6.08 -9.63
CA ASP A 138 -14.00 -4.84 -10.19
C ASP A 138 -14.59 -3.58 -9.51
N ASP A 139 -14.92 -3.71 -8.22
CA ASP A 139 -15.55 -2.68 -7.40
C ASP A 139 -14.53 -2.06 -6.45
N ALA A 140 -13.96 -0.90 -6.79
CA ALA A 140 -12.84 -0.30 -6.07
C ALA A 140 -13.17 0.29 -4.67
N SER A 141 -14.38 0.09 -4.14
CA SER A 141 -14.93 0.85 -3.02
C SER A 141 -14.43 0.50 -1.60
N PHE A 142 -13.61 -0.55 -1.40
CA PHE A 142 -13.22 -1.03 -0.06
C PHE A 142 -11.80 -0.65 0.40
N GLU A 143 -11.49 0.65 0.39
CA GLU A 143 -10.13 1.13 0.68
C GLU A 143 -9.77 1.29 2.17
N ASP A 144 -10.73 1.43 3.11
CA ASP A 144 -10.53 1.76 4.54
C ASP A 144 -11.69 1.11 5.37
N GLU A 145 -11.56 0.41 6.53
CA GLU A 145 -11.34 0.89 7.91
C GLU A 145 -11.32 -0.30 8.95
N VAL A 146 -10.41 -0.32 9.96
CA VAL A 146 -10.58 -0.97 11.30
C VAL A 146 -9.81 -0.17 12.38
N PRO A 147 -10.29 -0.03 13.65
CA PRO A 147 -9.68 0.88 14.62
C PRO A 147 -8.43 0.32 15.30
N VAL A 148 -7.33 1.06 15.18
CA VAL A 148 -6.04 0.83 15.85
C VAL A 148 -6.12 1.25 17.33
N GLN A 149 -5.65 0.42 18.27
CA GLN A 149 -5.51 0.80 19.69
C GLN A 149 -4.52 1.96 19.83
N VAL A 150 -4.99 3.12 20.30
CA VAL A 150 -4.24 4.38 20.35
C VAL A 150 -3.27 4.39 21.55
N ALA A 151 -1.99 4.13 21.29
CA ALA A 151 -0.84 4.36 22.16
C ALA A 151 -0.64 5.84 22.58
N GLY A 152 -1.16 6.83 21.84
CA GLY A 152 -1.15 8.23 22.28
C GLY A 152 -1.64 9.26 21.25
N LYS A 153 -1.85 10.52 21.68
CA LYS A 153 -2.19 11.63 20.77
C LYS A 153 -0.93 12.34 20.26
N TYR A 154 -0.91 12.73 18.99
CA TYR A 154 0.22 13.43 18.37
C TYR A 154 -0.23 14.57 17.45
N ILE A 155 0.36 15.76 17.58
CA ILE A 155 0.03 16.90 16.71
C ILE A 155 0.89 16.83 15.44
N ILE A 156 0.23 16.79 14.29
CA ILE A 156 0.92 16.86 13.00
C ILE A 156 1.20 18.33 12.70
N ASN A 157 2.48 18.71 12.68
CA ASN A 157 2.93 20.01 12.20
C ASN A 157 3.83 19.84 10.98
N ILE A 158 3.37 20.32 9.83
CA ILE A 158 4.05 20.05 8.56
C ILE A 158 5.33 20.85 8.34
N MET A 159 5.60 21.86 9.18
CA MET A 159 6.85 22.62 9.10
C MET A 159 7.96 22.03 9.97
N THR A 160 7.62 21.33 11.05
CA THR A 160 8.60 20.96 12.09
C THR A 160 8.69 19.47 12.39
N ASN A 161 7.66 18.67 12.07
CA ASN A 161 7.52 17.32 12.62
C ASN A 161 7.57 16.20 11.56
N LEU A 162 7.89 16.51 10.30
CA LEU A 162 7.88 15.53 9.19
C LEU A 162 8.99 14.46 9.25
N SER A 163 9.87 14.50 10.25
CA SER A 163 10.92 13.48 10.46
C SER A 163 10.77 12.75 11.80
N ASP A 164 9.66 12.98 12.51
CA ASP A 164 9.37 12.31 13.77
C ASP A 164 8.86 10.89 13.51
N SER A 165 9.36 9.90 14.26
CA SER A 165 8.98 8.48 14.08
C SER A 165 7.52 8.18 14.40
N ARG A 166 6.78 9.13 14.96
CA ARG A 166 5.33 9.03 15.22
C ARG A 166 4.47 9.44 14.02
N VAL A 167 5.11 9.81 12.91
CA VAL A 167 4.44 10.03 11.63
C VAL A 167 5.15 9.30 10.51
N ASN A 168 4.38 8.74 9.61
CA ASN A 168 4.86 8.20 8.34
C ASN A 168 4.61 9.24 7.26
N VAL A 169 5.65 9.64 6.54
CA VAL A 169 5.59 10.67 5.50
C VAL A 169 5.93 10.06 4.15
N THR A 170 5.09 10.31 3.17
CA THR A 170 5.31 9.94 1.77
C THR A 170 5.39 11.21 0.94
N ARG A 171 6.45 11.30 0.13
CA ARG A 171 6.74 12.49 -0.69
C ARG A 171 6.06 12.39 -2.06
N PRO A 172 5.76 13.53 -2.71
CA PRO A 172 5.22 13.55 -4.07
C PRO A 172 6.13 12.84 -5.07
N THR A 173 5.52 12.23 -6.08
CA THR A 173 6.17 11.59 -7.24
C THR A 173 5.50 12.07 -8.53
N GLU A 174 6.02 11.67 -9.70
CA GLU A 174 5.41 12.01 -11.00
C GLU A 174 3.98 11.45 -11.12
N ASP A 175 3.72 10.28 -10.55
CA ASP A 175 2.42 9.62 -10.58
C ASP A 175 1.49 10.04 -9.43
N ASN A 176 2.00 10.77 -8.43
CA ASN A 176 1.24 11.23 -7.28
C ASN A 176 1.72 12.62 -6.80
N PRO A 177 1.01 13.72 -7.12
CA PRO A 177 1.46 15.07 -6.79
C PRO A 177 1.29 15.43 -5.31
N PHE A 178 0.72 14.55 -4.49
CA PHE A 178 0.41 14.82 -3.09
C PHE A 178 1.53 14.37 -2.15
N MET A 179 1.86 15.21 -1.18
CA MET A 179 2.59 14.79 0.01
C MET A 179 1.59 14.20 1.01
N VAL A 180 1.82 12.98 1.49
CA VAL A 180 0.92 12.28 2.41
C VAL A 180 1.55 12.08 3.77
N VAL A 181 0.88 12.55 4.82
CA VAL A 181 1.33 12.40 6.22
C VAL A 181 0.31 11.57 6.98
N ARG A 182 0.77 10.52 7.66
CA ARG A 182 -0.07 9.64 8.50
C ARG A 182 0.50 9.57 9.90
N PRO A 183 -0.33 9.55 10.96
CA PRO A 183 0.12 9.08 12.26
C PRO A 183 0.70 7.66 12.13
N ALA A 184 1.79 7.39 12.84
CA ALA A 184 2.30 6.04 12.97
C ALA A 184 1.28 5.16 13.73
N SER A 185 1.31 3.86 13.50
CA SER A 185 0.41 2.91 14.15
C SER A 185 0.39 3.10 15.67
N GLY A 186 -0.82 3.26 16.22
CA GLY A 186 -1.03 3.55 17.63
C GLY A 186 -1.08 5.04 17.97
N PHE A 187 -0.83 5.96 17.05
CA PHE A 187 -1.00 7.38 17.32
C PHE A 187 -2.26 7.93 16.68
N LEU A 188 -2.98 8.76 17.44
CA LEU A 188 -4.14 9.51 16.96
C LEU A 188 -3.71 10.96 16.76
N ALA A 189 -4.03 11.57 15.62
CA ALA A 189 -3.74 12.98 15.38
C ALA A 189 -4.97 13.87 15.58
N PRO A 190 -5.19 14.47 16.77
CA PRO A 190 -6.34 15.33 17.00
C PRO A 190 -6.18 16.73 16.40
N LYS A 191 -5.02 17.08 15.84
CA LYS A 191 -4.73 18.43 15.35
C LYS A 191 -3.69 18.42 14.24
N VAL A 192 -3.93 19.25 13.21
CA VAL A 192 -3.06 19.45 12.05
C VAL A 192 -2.75 20.94 11.89
N MET A 193 -1.46 21.26 11.70
CA MET A 193 -0.95 22.63 11.65
C MET A 193 0.09 22.85 10.56
N GLU A 194 0.15 24.07 10.05
CA GLU A 194 1.26 24.61 9.25
C GLU A 194 1.99 25.68 10.07
N GLY A 195 3.15 25.33 10.64
CA GLY A 195 3.88 26.24 11.51
C GLY A 195 3.04 26.63 12.73
N THR A 196 2.60 27.88 12.81
CA THR A 196 1.71 28.36 13.89
C THR A 196 0.23 28.39 13.51
N SER A 197 -0.10 28.29 12.22
CA SER A 197 -1.48 28.34 11.74
C SER A 197 -2.15 26.98 11.89
N THR A 198 -3.32 26.94 12.51
CA THR A 198 -4.12 25.71 12.64
C THR A 198 -4.91 25.49 11.36
N ILE A 199 -4.76 24.31 10.76
CA ILE A 199 -5.55 23.90 9.60
C ILE A 199 -6.84 23.25 10.09
N TRP A 200 -6.70 22.32 11.04
CA TRP A 200 -7.82 21.58 11.62
C TRP A 200 -7.53 21.12 13.05
N GLU A 201 -8.57 21.04 13.87
CA GLU A 201 -8.54 20.54 15.24
C GLU A 201 -9.83 19.78 15.56
N SER A 202 -9.66 18.59 16.12
CA SER A 202 -10.74 17.69 16.53
C SER A 202 -11.59 18.31 17.64
N LYS A 203 -12.91 18.18 17.53
CA LYS A 203 -13.87 18.66 18.53
C LYS A 203 -14.25 17.58 19.55
N ASP A 204 -14.37 16.32 19.12
CA ASP A 204 -14.99 15.25 19.91
C ASP A 204 -14.12 13.98 20.07
N GLY A 205 -12.79 14.11 19.95
CA GLY A 205 -11.86 13.00 20.16
C GLY A 205 -11.60 12.13 18.93
N GLU A 206 -12.18 12.50 17.79
CA GLU A 206 -11.81 12.07 16.45
C GLU A 206 -10.31 12.31 16.18
N GLY A 207 -9.74 11.54 15.25
CA GLY A 207 -8.36 11.75 14.82
C GLY A 207 -8.22 11.70 13.32
N CYS A 208 -7.29 12.49 12.83
CA CYS A 208 -6.87 12.47 11.45
C CYS A 208 -6.09 11.16 11.16
N GLU A 209 -6.54 10.40 10.17
CA GLU A 209 -5.89 9.15 9.71
C GLU A 209 -4.83 9.42 8.64
N ALA A 210 -5.07 10.43 7.80
CA ALA A 210 -4.13 10.89 6.79
C ALA A 210 -4.39 12.36 6.41
N VAL A 211 -3.33 13.07 6.06
CA VAL A 211 -3.39 14.39 5.43
C VAL A 211 -2.69 14.37 4.08
N TYR A 212 -3.34 14.92 3.07
CA TYR A 212 -2.84 15.06 1.70
C TYR A 212 -2.61 16.54 1.41
N PHE A 213 -1.41 16.92 0.99
CA PHE A 213 -1.06 18.29 0.66
C PHE A 213 -0.68 18.42 -0.80
N LEU A 214 -1.27 19.42 -1.48
CA LEU A 214 -0.87 19.80 -2.84
C LEU A 214 0.00 21.05 -2.79
N THR A 215 1.12 21.01 -3.50
CA THR A 215 2.03 22.14 -3.60
C THR A 215 2.03 22.74 -5.01
N LYS A 216 1.90 24.06 -5.10
CA LYS A 216 2.11 24.84 -6.33
C LYS A 216 3.29 25.77 -6.07
N ASP A 217 4.28 25.78 -6.97
CA ASP A 217 5.48 26.62 -6.84
C ASP A 217 6.22 26.46 -5.49
N LYS A 218 6.33 25.21 -5.01
CA LYS A 218 6.96 24.83 -3.72
C LYS A 218 6.24 25.35 -2.47
N LYS A 219 5.03 25.90 -2.60
CA LYS A 219 4.18 26.28 -1.47
C LYS A 219 2.98 25.36 -1.39
N VAL A 220 2.58 24.99 -0.18
CA VAL A 220 1.34 24.25 0.03
C VAL A 220 0.19 25.20 -0.26
N VAL A 221 -0.73 24.79 -1.13
CA VAL A 221 -1.88 25.60 -1.56
C VAL A 221 -3.22 24.93 -1.27
N LEU A 222 -3.26 23.60 -1.15
CA LEU A 222 -4.46 22.84 -0.79
C LEU A 222 -4.12 21.74 0.21
N ALA A 223 -5.11 21.38 1.04
CA ALA A 223 -5.04 20.23 1.94
C ALA A 223 -6.37 19.46 1.97
N GLN A 224 -6.29 18.13 2.00
CA GLN A 224 -7.41 17.25 2.25
C GLN A 224 -7.09 16.36 3.45
N LEU A 225 -7.99 16.30 4.42
CA LEU A 225 -7.85 15.51 5.64
C LEU A 225 -8.88 14.38 5.61
N SER A 226 -8.43 13.15 5.90
CA SER A 226 -9.32 12.04 6.26
C SER A 226 -9.40 11.93 7.78
N ILE A 227 -10.61 12.06 8.32
CA ILE A 227 -10.90 12.08 9.75
C ILE A 227 -11.70 10.83 10.12
N LYS A 228 -11.22 10.12 11.15
CA LYS A 228 -11.95 9.00 11.76
C LYS A 228 -13.05 9.52 12.69
N ALA A 229 -14.30 9.25 12.35
CA ALA A 229 -15.49 9.53 13.16
C ALA A 229 -16.10 8.23 13.74
N GLU A 230 -17.08 8.34 14.64
CA GLU A 230 -17.75 7.17 15.25
C GLU A 230 -18.61 6.36 14.25
N ASP A 231 -19.07 7.00 13.17
CA ASP A 231 -19.96 6.42 12.15
C ASP A 231 -19.30 6.19 10.77
N GLY A 232 -17.98 6.39 10.67
CA GLY A 232 -17.17 6.16 9.46
C GLY A 232 -16.03 7.17 9.33
N SER A 233 -15.60 7.44 8.10
CA SER A 233 -14.60 8.47 7.79
C SER A 233 -15.25 9.70 7.14
N SER A 234 -14.82 10.88 7.57
CA SER A 234 -15.19 12.15 6.96
C SER A 234 -13.99 12.79 6.28
N THR A 235 -14.25 13.53 5.19
CA THR A 235 -13.21 14.26 4.46
C THR A 235 -13.44 15.75 4.59
N LEU A 236 -12.38 16.49 4.92
CA LEU A 236 -12.39 17.96 4.97
C LEU A 236 -11.35 18.51 3.99
N CYS A 237 -11.74 19.54 3.24
CA CYS A 237 -10.90 20.16 2.21
C CYS A 237 -10.62 21.61 2.56
N PHE A 238 -9.38 22.05 2.34
CA PHE A 238 -8.94 23.39 2.67
C PHE A 238 -8.11 24.00 1.56
N GLU A 239 -8.30 25.30 1.34
CA GLU A 239 -7.46 26.12 0.49
C GLU A 239 -6.62 27.07 1.34
N LYS A 240 -5.34 27.17 0.96
CA LYS A 240 -4.43 28.16 1.51
C LYS A 240 -4.42 29.38 0.59
N THR A 241 -5.13 30.42 1.02
CA THR A 241 -5.02 31.76 0.44
C THR A 241 -4.05 32.57 1.30
N ASP A 242 -4.54 33.49 2.13
CA ASP A 242 -3.75 34.13 3.20
C ASP A 242 -3.72 33.22 4.44
N ASP A 243 -4.88 32.70 4.82
CA ASP A 243 -5.07 31.68 5.85
C ASP A 243 -5.72 30.42 5.25
N TRP A 244 -5.77 29.37 6.06
CA TRP A 244 -6.45 28.13 5.69
C TRP A 244 -7.96 28.33 5.82
N ALA A 245 -8.68 28.16 4.72
CA ALA A 245 -10.13 28.23 4.67
C ALA A 245 -10.68 26.87 4.25
N GLU A 246 -11.68 26.37 4.97
CA GLU A 246 -12.43 25.19 4.55
C GLU A 246 -13.22 25.52 3.28
N ILE A 247 -13.13 24.66 2.29
CA ILE A 247 -13.83 24.77 1.00
C ILE A 247 -14.62 23.48 0.74
N SER A 248 -15.59 23.54 -0.15
CA SER A 248 -16.34 22.35 -0.55
C SER A 248 -15.44 21.36 -1.31
N HIS A 249 -15.83 20.09 -1.31
CA HIS A 249 -15.14 19.05 -2.09
C HIS A 249 -15.13 19.38 -3.59
N GLU A 250 -16.23 19.91 -4.12
CA GLU A 250 -16.35 20.31 -5.54
C GLU A 250 -15.39 21.45 -5.89
N GLU A 251 -15.27 22.47 -5.03
CA GLU A 251 -14.28 23.55 -5.21
C GLU A 251 -12.84 23.03 -5.12
N TYR A 252 -12.60 22.07 -4.23
CA TYR A 252 -11.28 21.45 -4.06
C TYR A 252 -10.89 20.66 -5.31
N GLU A 253 -11.75 19.78 -5.82
CA GLU A 253 -11.51 18.99 -7.03
C GLU A 253 -11.25 19.90 -8.24
N ALA A 254 -12.08 20.94 -8.43
CA ALA A 254 -11.89 21.90 -9.52
C ALA A 254 -10.51 22.59 -9.46
N LYS A 255 -10.03 22.94 -8.26
CA LYS A 255 -8.71 23.54 -8.06
C LYS A 255 -7.57 22.53 -8.22
N VAL A 256 -7.75 21.28 -7.77
CA VAL A 256 -6.78 20.20 -8.00
C VAL A 256 -6.59 19.98 -9.49
N ASP A 257 -7.68 19.86 -10.25
CA ASP A 257 -7.63 19.68 -11.70
C ASP A 257 -6.95 20.86 -12.38
N GLU A 258 -7.29 22.10 -12.02
CA GLU A 258 -6.61 23.29 -12.55
C GLU A 258 -5.10 23.24 -12.32
N ILE A 259 -4.68 22.94 -11.09
CA ILE A 259 -3.26 22.94 -10.71
C ILE A 259 -2.52 21.77 -11.35
N VAL A 260 -3.12 20.57 -11.37
CA VAL A 260 -2.52 19.36 -11.92
C VAL A 260 -2.43 19.41 -13.45
N GLU A 261 -3.44 19.94 -14.14
CA GLU A 261 -3.37 20.15 -15.59
C GLU A 261 -2.28 21.16 -15.94
N VAL A 262 -2.13 22.25 -15.19
CA VAL A 262 -1.03 23.20 -15.35
C VAL A 262 0.34 22.55 -15.11
N MET A 263 0.44 21.58 -14.18
CA MET A 263 1.69 20.82 -13.95
C MET A 263 2.00 19.80 -15.07
N LYS A 264 0.97 19.27 -15.74
CA LYS A 264 1.12 18.26 -16.82
C LYS A 264 1.42 18.86 -18.17
N VAL A 265 0.99 20.09 -18.44
CA VAL A 265 1.36 20.79 -19.67
C VAL A 265 2.89 20.82 -19.69
N PRO A 266 3.56 20.07 -20.59
CA PRO A 266 4.99 20.24 -20.79
C PRO A 266 5.15 21.73 -21.08
N SER A 267 6.19 22.36 -20.55
CA SER A 267 6.62 23.63 -21.12
C SER A 267 7.07 23.34 -22.56
N ASP A 268 6.11 23.19 -23.48
CA ASP A 268 6.26 22.83 -24.88
C ASP A 268 6.83 24.07 -25.58
N GLU A 269 8.15 24.24 -25.43
CA GLU A 269 8.94 25.04 -26.36
C GLU A 269 9.93 24.18 -27.18
N ASP A 270 10.06 22.86 -26.96
CA ASP A 270 11.18 22.08 -27.52
C ASP A 270 10.87 20.96 -28.55
N SER A 271 9.61 20.65 -28.90
CA SER A 271 9.30 19.44 -29.72
C SER A 271 9.10 19.64 -31.24
N PHE A 272 9.26 20.85 -31.79
CA PHE A 272 9.04 21.14 -33.22
C PHE A 272 10.11 20.60 -34.21
N LEU A 273 11.19 19.95 -33.77
CA LEU A 273 12.34 19.65 -34.65
C LEU A 273 12.57 18.18 -35.05
N THR A 274 11.81 17.19 -34.57
CA THR A 274 12.16 15.78 -34.80
C THR A 274 11.38 15.06 -35.91
N ASN A 275 10.28 15.64 -36.43
CA ASN A 275 9.44 14.99 -37.45
C ASN A 275 9.92 15.13 -38.92
N SER A 276 11.07 15.75 -39.19
CA SER A 276 11.54 15.99 -40.57
C SER A 276 12.62 15.02 -41.08
N PHE A 277 13.22 14.16 -40.24
CA PHE A 277 14.35 13.31 -40.66
C PHE A 277 13.99 11.88 -41.07
N SER A 278 12.82 11.36 -40.68
CA SER A 278 12.49 9.94 -40.89
C SER A 278 11.90 9.61 -42.28
N LEU A 279 11.52 10.61 -43.07
CA LEU A 279 10.95 10.41 -44.41
C LEU A 279 11.98 10.22 -45.53
N LEU A 280 13.29 10.37 -45.25
CA LEU A 280 14.35 10.32 -46.26
C LEU A 280 14.99 8.92 -46.45
N LEU A 281 14.74 7.97 -45.55
CA LEU A 281 15.39 6.65 -45.58
C LEU A 281 14.56 5.53 -46.24
N ALA A 282 13.27 5.74 -46.47
CA ALA A 282 12.38 4.72 -47.05
C ALA A 282 12.47 4.62 -48.60
N ALA A 283 13.22 5.50 -49.28
CA ALA A 283 13.30 5.54 -50.75
C ALA A 283 14.55 4.85 -51.34
N ILE A 284 15.46 4.30 -50.53
CA ILE A 284 16.75 3.78 -51.02
C ILE A 284 16.79 2.24 -51.21
N PHE A 285 15.83 1.48 -50.68
CA PHE A 285 15.86 0.00 -50.76
C PHE A 285 14.79 -0.62 -51.67
N THR A 286 14.53 -0.01 -52.84
CA THR A 286 13.68 -0.57 -53.91
C THR A 286 14.47 -1.26 -55.03
N VAL A 287 15.77 -1.56 -54.85
CA VAL A 287 16.57 -2.28 -55.86
C VAL A 287 17.47 -3.30 -55.19
N ALA A 288 17.40 -4.55 -55.67
CA ALA A 288 18.06 -5.80 -55.23
C ALA A 288 17.12 -6.68 -54.37
N LEU A 289 16.70 -7.90 -54.71
CA LEU A 289 17.10 -9.00 -55.61
C LEU A 289 15.86 -9.97 -55.53
N PHE A 290 15.25 -10.58 -56.56
CA PHE A 290 15.73 -11.54 -57.57
C PHE A 290 16.96 -12.38 -57.20
#